data_AF-A0A6N9TUH1-F1
#
_entry.id   AF-A0A6N9TUH1-F1
#
_cell.length_a   1.000
_cell.length_b   1.000
_cell.length_c   1.000
_cell.angle_alpha   90.00
_cell.angle_beta   90.00
_cell.angle_gamma   90.00
#
_symmetry.space_group_name_H-M   'P 1'
#
loop_
_entity.id
_entity.type
_entity.pdbx_description
1 polymer ?
#
loop_
_entity_poly.entity_id
_entity_poly.type
_entity_poly.pdbx_seq_one_letter_code
_entity_poly.pdbx_strand_id
1 'polypeptide(L)'
;VVELPQKQAMAKLAADLLHADMTVYLDAGTSTLEIVPYIKALSGMTVITNDFGVVQALLDAPQVTVRHTGGQLDHSNHSCVGGLAVATLRQVVTDVAFISTSSWDLRRGLTTPSALKVEVKQVAMQSATQ
;
A
#
# COMPACT_ATOMS: atom_id res chain seq x y z
N VAL A 1 20.18 -3.29 1.64
CA VAL A 1 18.97 -3.25 0.78
C VAL A 1 19.46 -3.17 -0.66
N VAL A 2 19.49 -4.29 -1.38
CA VAL A 2 20.29 -4.43 -2.63
C VAL A 2 19.71 -3.63 -3.83
N GLU A 3 18.53 -3.03 -3.70
CA GLU A 3 17.80 -2.42 -4.83
C GLU A 3 17.15 -1.07 -4.50
N LEU A 4 17.66 -0.35 -3.50
CA LEU A 4 17.06 0.92 -3.07
C LEU A 4 16.95 1.96 -4.22
N PRO A 5 17.96 2.16 -5.07
CA PRO A 5 17.85 3.11 -6.18
C PRO A 5 16.72 2.78 -7.17
N GLN A 6 16.50 1.49 -7.47
CA GLN A 6 15.44 1.05 -8.37
C GLN A 6 14.05 1.29 -7.75
N LYS A 7 13.90 1.01 -6.46
CA LYS A 7 12.64 1.27 -5.73
C LYS A 7 12.31 2.76 -5.67
N GLN A 8 13.32 3.59 -5.46
CA GLN A 8 13.17 5.05 -5.50
C GLN A 8 12.82 5.56 -6.89
N ALA A 9 13.41 4.98 -7.95
CA ALA A 9 13.06 5.33 -9.33
C ALA A 9 11.61 4.94 -9.66
N MET A 10 11.15 3.75 -9.23
CA MET A 10 9.75 3.35 -9.36
C MET A 10 8.82 4.28 -8.57
N ALA A 11 9.17 4.61 -7.33
CA ALA A 11 8.38 5.52 -6.51
C ALA A 11 8.27 6.92 -7.11
N LYS A 12 9.34 7.42 -7.74
CA LYS A 12 9.32 8.69 -8.47
C LYS A 12 8.31 8.68 -9.62
N LEU A 13 8.27 7.62 -10.41
CA LEU A 13 7.29 7.48 -11.50
C LEU A 13 5.87 7.30 -10.95
N ALA A 14 5.71 6.52 -9.88
CA ALA A 14 4.43 6.33 -9.20
C ALA A 14 3.86 7.65 -8.63
N ALA A 15 4.73 8.58 -8.25
CA ALA A 15 4.34 9.88 -7.72
C ALA A 15 3.60 10.76 -8.73
N ASP A 16 3.78 10.53 -10.04
CA ASP A 16 3.04 11.27 -11.08
C ASP A 16 1.52 10.99 -11.04
N LEU A 17 1.11 9.89 -10.37
CA LEU A 17 -0.29 9.54 -10.14
C LEU A 17 -0.88 10.21 -8.88
N LEU A 18 -0.06 10.88 -8.07
CA LEU A 18 -0.48 11.45 -6.79
C LEU A 18 -0.84 12.92 -6.92
N HIS A 19 -2.00 13.29 -6.38
CA HIS A 19 -2.48 14.66 -6.28
C HIS A 19 -3.00 14.95 -4.87
N ALA A 20 -3.17 16.24 -4.54
CA ALA A 20 -3.73 16.63 -3.25
C ALA A 20 -5.14 16.06 -3.05
N ASP A 21 -5.52 15.91 -1.78
CA ASP A 21 -6.84 15.42 -1.35
C ASP A 21 -7.18 13.98 -1.76
N MET A 22 -6.18 13.20 -2.20
CA MET A 22 -6.35 11.79 -2.54
C MET A 22 -6.34 10.86 -1.32
N THR A 23 -7.14 9.80 -1.43
CA THR A 23 -7.06 8.60 -0.59
C THR A 23 -6.33 7.50 -1.35
N VAL A 24 -5.16 7.09 -0.87
CA VAL A 24 -4.33 6.06 -1.53
C VAL A 24 -4.19 4.82 -0.66
N TYR A 25 -4.17 3.66 -1.31
CA TYR A 25 -3.77 2.41 -0.66
C TYR A 25 -2.30 2.11 -0.93
N LEU A 26 -1.52 1.91 0.14
CA LEU A 26 -0.16 1.38 0.06
C LEU A 26 -0.15 -0.04 0.61
N ASP A 27 0.05 -1.00 -0.27
CA ASP A 27 0.24 -2.40 0.10
C ASP A 27 1.57 -2.62 0.82
N ALA A 28 1.67 -3.71 1.55
CA ALA A 28 2.86 -4.03 2.32
C ALA A 28 4.06 -4.37 1.45
N GLY A 29 5.17 -3.66 1.67
CA GLY A 29 6.36 -3.84 0.87
C GLY A 29 7.33 -2.66 0.92
N THR A 30 8.61 -2.99 0.79
CA THR A 30 9.68 -1.96 0.76
C THR A 30 9.63 -1.09 -0.49
N SER A 31 9.03 -1.54 -1.59
CA SER A 31 8.90 -0.71 -2.81
C SER A 31 7.81 0.36 -2.67
N THR A 32 6.67 0.01 -2.08
CA THR A 32 5.56 0.95 -1.81
C THR A 32 5.92 1.94 -0.70
N LEU A 33 6.76 1.53 0.25
CA LEU A 33 7.30 2.41 1.28
C LEU A 33 8.03 3.63 0.70
N GLU A 34 8.76 3.47 -0.41
CA GLU A 34 9.50 4.56 -1.06
C GLU A 34 8.58 5.65 -1.66
N ILE A 35 7.26 5.43 -1.72
CA ILE A 35 6.26 6.41 -2.18
C ILE A 35 5.94 7.44 -1.07
N VAL A 36 6.13 7.07 0.20
CA VAL A 36 5.78 7.91 1.37
C VAL A 36 6.32 9.34 1.31
N PRO A 37 7.59 9.61 0.91
CA PRO A 37 8.09 10.98 0.81
C PRO A 37 7.28 11.88 -0.12
N TYR A 38 6.75 11.33 -1.22
CA TYR A 38 5.93 12.08 -2.18
C TYR A 38 4.53 12.37 -1.63
N ILE A 39 3.96 11.44 -0.87
CA ILE A 39 2.70 11.65 -0.16
C ILE A 39 2.83 12.76 0.89
N LYS A 40 3.93 12.77 1.66
CA LYS A 40 4.17 13.79 2.70
C LYS A 40 4.26 15.21 2.14
N ALA A 41 4.62 15.35 0.86
CA ALA A 41 4.75 16.62 0.18
C ALA A 41 3.40 17.19 -0.32
N LEU A 42 2.33 16.40 -0.27
CA LEU A 42 0.99 16.79 -0.70
C LEU A 42 0.08 17.10 0.49
N SER A 43 -0.89 17.98 0.28
CA SER A 43 -1.91 18.34 1.27
C SER A 43 -3.13 17.43 1.17
N GLY A 44 -3.81 17.20 2.31
CA GLY A 44 -5.11 16.51 2.34
C GLY A 44 -5.04 15.00 2.10
N MET A 45 -3.83 14.42 2.09
CA MET A 45 -3.66 12.99 1.79
C MET A 45 -4.24 12.10 2.87
N THR A 46 -4.94 11.04 2.44
CA THR A 46 -5.31 9.89 3.28
C THR A 46 -4.56 8.65 2.80
N VAL A 47 -3.86 7.97 3.70
CA VAL A 47 -3.18 6.71 3.42
C VAL A 47 -3.89 5.58 4.14
N ILE A 48 -4.31 4.58 3.36
CA ILE A 48 -4.79 3.30 3.86
C ILE A 48 -3.67 2.28 3.61
N THR A 49 -3.30 1.50 4.61
CA THR A 49 -2.21 0.53 4.46
C THR A 49 -2.41 -0.67 5.38
N ASN A 50 -1.91 -1.83 4.98
CA ASN A 50 -1.79 -2.98 5.86
C ASN A 50 -0.36 -3.16 6.38
N ASP A 51 0.54 -2.20 6.19
CA ASP A 51 1.97 -2.29 6.49
C ASP A 51 2.35 -1.42 7.70
N PHE A 52 3.00 -2.03 8.68
CA PHE A 52 3.45 -1.31 9.87
C PHE A 52 4.65 -0.39 9.60
N GLY A 53 5.48 -0.69 8.59
CA GLY A 53 6.57 0.18 8.16
C GLY A 53 6.07 1.46 7.50
N VAL A 54 5.01 1.39 6.69
CA VAL A 54 4.33 2.58 6.13
C VAL A 54 3.75 3.44 7.25
N VAL A 55 3.05 2.83 8.22
CA VAL A 55 2.53 3.56 9.39
C VAL A 55 3.67 4.24 10.15
N GLN A 56 4.76 3.51 10.42
CA GLN A 56 5.93 4.05 11.12
C GLN A 56 6.54 5.23 10.37
N ALA A 57 6.68 5.14 9.04
CA ALA A 57 7.23 6.22 8.23
C ALA A 57 6.35 7.48 8.21
N LEU A 58 5.05 7.35 8.49
CA LEU A 58 4.09 8.46 8.51
C LEU A 58 3.82 9.03 9.91
N LEU A 59 4.41 8.49 10.98
CA LEU A 59 4.20 8.98 12.36
C LEU A 59 4.46 10.49 12.51
N ASP A 60 5.50 11.00 11.87
CA ASP A 60 5.90 12.41 11.93
C ASP A 60 5.23 13.29 10.86
N ALA A 61 4.17 12.80 10.21
CA ALA A 61 3.43 13.52 9.18
C ALA A 61 1.97 13.73 9.60
N PRO A 62 1.69 14.59 10.60
CA PRO A 62 0.34 14.80 11.14
C PRO A 62 -0.65 15.38 10.12
N GLN A 63 -0.16 15.94 9.01
CA GLN A 63 -0.98 16.40 7.89
C GLN A 63 -1.55 15.25 7.03
N VAL A 64 -1.02 14.03 7.17
CA VAL A 64 -1.48 12.84 6.44
C VAL A 64 -2.41 12.05 7.34
N THR A 65 -3.64 11.80 6.90
CA THR A 65 -4.53 10.88 7.62
C THR A 65 -4.08 9.45 7.38
N VAL A 66 -3.73 8.70 8.41
CA VAL A 66 -3.24 7.31 8.26
C VAL A 66 -4.25 6.33 8.86
N ARG A 67 -4.63 5.31 8.09
CA ARG A 67 -5.49 4.21 8.52
C ARG A 67 -4.82 2.88 8.25
N HIS A 68 -4.54 2.13 9.30
CA HIS A 68 -4.07 0.75 9.16
C HIS A 68 -5.26 -0.20 9.02
N THR A 69 -5.20 -1.19 8.13
CA THR A 69 -6.33 -2.13 7.91
C THR A 69 -6.65 -2.95 9.16
N GLY A 70 -5.64 -3.19 10.00
CA GLY A 70 -5.72 -4.13 11.11
C GLY A 70 -5.91 -5.57 10.62
N GLY A 71 -6.17 -6.49 11.55
CA GLY A 71 -6.36 -7.92 11.26
C GLY A 71 -5.23 -8.80 11.76
N GLN A 72 -5.02 -9.95 11.12
CA GLN A 72 -4.02 -10.92 11.57
C GLN A 72 -2.62 -10.46 11.17
N LEU A 73 -1.69 -10.40 12.13
CA LEU A 73 -0.29 -10.06 11.86
C LEU A 73 0.40 -11.18 11.07
N ASP A 74 0.96 -10.83 9.91
CA ASP A 74 1.99 -11.60 9.21
C ASP A 74 3.37 -11.09 9.66
N HIS A 75 3.98 -11.83 10.58
CA HIS A 75 5.30 -11.52 11.12
C HIS A 75 6.40 -11.45 10.05
N SER A 76 6.30 -12.21 8.96
CA SER A 76 7.35 -12.25 7.94
C SER A 76 7.44 -10.96 7.12
N ASN A 77 6.33 -10.22 7.03
CA ASN A 77 6.18 -9.05 6.16
C ASN A 77 5.80 -7.78 6.93
N HIS A 78 5.72 -7.86 8.26
CA HIS A 78 5.30 -6.77 9.14
C HIS A 78 4.01 -6.09 8.64
N SER A 79 3.02 -6.91 8.32
CA SER A 79 1.76 -6.46 7.72
C SER A 79 0.57 -7.21 8.28
N CYS A 80 -0.64 -6.67 8.15
CA CYS A 80 -1.86 -7.41 8.46
C CYS A 80 -2.50 -8.07 7.23
N VAL A 81 -3.08 -9.26 7.46
CA VAL A 81 -3.77 -10.08 6.48
C VAL A 81 -5.08 -10.65 7.03
N GLY A 82 -5.83 -11.34 6.16
CA GLY A 82 -7.03 -12.10 6.52
C GLY A 82 -8.31 -11.28 6.59
N GLY A 83 -9.38 -11.93 7.04
CA GLY A 83 -10.76 -11.44 6.90
C GLY A 83 -11.03 -10.06 7.51
N LEU A 84 -10.39 -9.70 8.62
CA LEU A 84 -10.55 -8.36 9.21
C LEU A 84 -9.88 -7.27 8.36
N ALA A 85 -8.69 -7.54 7.81
CA ALA A 85 -8.03 -6.61 6.90
C ALA A 85 -8.90 -6.39 5.64
N VAL A 86 -9.44 -7.49 5.09
CA VAL A 86 -10.39 -7.48 3.97
C VAL A 86 -11.65 -6.68 4.31
N ALA A 87 -12.23 -6.90 5.48
CA ALA A 87 -13.43 -6.19 5.91
C ALA A 87 -13.19 -4.68 5.99
N THR A 88 -12.05 -4.25 6.54
CA THR A 88 -11.67 -2.82 6.58
C THR A 88 -11.55 -2.25 5.17
N LEU A 89 -10.87 -2.95 4.25
CA LEU A 89 -10.70 -2.47 2.87
C LEU A 89 -12.01 -2.39 2.09
N ARG A 90 -13.04 -3.18 2.43
CA ARG A 90 -14.37 -3.09 1.82
C ARG A 90 -15.17 -1.87 2.28
N GLN A 91 -14.76 -1.18 3.34
CA GLN A 91 -15.46 -0.01 3.88
C GLN A 91 -14.92 1.32 3.32
N VAL A 92 -13.97 1.26 2.39
CA VAL A 92 -13.25 2.42 1.87
C VAL A 92 -13.15 2.34 0.36
N VAL A 93 -13.09 3.51 -0.27
CA VAL A 93 -12.74 3.65 -1.69
C VAL A 93 -11.43 4.43 -1.73
N THR A 94 -10.49 3.99 -2.55
CA THR A 94 -9.22 4.67 -2.77
C THR A 94 -9.13 5.18 -4.20
N ASP A 95 -8.51 6.32 -4.40
CA ASP A 95 -8.23 6.86 -5.73
C ASP A 95 -7.23 5.97 -6.46
N VAL A 96 -6.14 5.60 -5.78
CA VAL A 96 -5.07 4.75 -6.34
C VAL A 96 -4.65 3.68 -5.33
N ALA A 97 -4.49 2.43 -5.79
CA ALA A 97 -3.89 1.34 -5.02
C ALA A 97 -2.52 0.93 -5.57
N PHE A 98 -1.46 1.18 -4.79
CA PHE A 98 -0.11 0.72 -5.10
C PHE A 98 0.09 -0.69 -4.53
N ILE A 99 -0.02 -1.69 -5.40
CA ILE A 99 0.09 -3.11 -5.04
C ILE A 99 1.52 -3.61 -5.19
N SER A 100 2.07 -4.18 -4.12
CA SER A 100 3.41 -4.76 -4.12
C SER A 100 3.35 -6.22 -4.59
N THR A 101 4.44 -6.74 -5.17
CA THR A 101 4.57 -8.17 -5.41
C THR A 101 6.03 -8.59 -5.48
N SER A 102 6.30 -9.85 -5.13
CA SER A 102 7.60 -10.49 -5.36
C SER A 102 7.68 -11.16 -6.74
N SER A 103 6.55 -11.40 -7.40
CA SER A 103 6.49 -12.05 -8.71
C SER A 103 5.22 -11.69 -9.47
N TRP A 104 5.38 -11.50 -10.78
CA TRP A 104 4.29 -11.23 -11.70
C TRP A 104 4.57 -11.87 -13.05
N ASP A 105 3.51 -12.13 -13.80
CA ASP A 105 3.55 -12.66 -15.16
C ASP A 105 2.53 -11.94 -16.03
N LEU A 106 2.85 -11.71 -17.30
CA LEU A 106 1.98 -10.96 -18.21
C LEU A 106 0.63 -11.64 -18.46
N ARG A 107 0.53 -12.97 -18.29
CA ARG A 107 -0.72 -13.72 -18.50
C ARG A 107 -1.43 -14.02 -17.18
N ARG A 108 -0.67 -14.30 -16.12
CA ARG A 108 -1.19 -14.73 -14.82
C ARG A 108 -1.36 -13.59 -13.82
N GLY A 109 -0.83 -12.41 -14.13
CA GLY A 109 -0.86 -11.24 -13.25
C GLY A 109 0.05 -11.40 -12.04
N LEU A 110 -0.35 -10.78 -10.94
CA LEU A 110 0.38 -10.80 -9.67
C LEU A 110 0.20 -12.16 -8.97
N THR A 111 1.29 -12.73 -8.46
CA THR A 111 1.24 -14.03 -7.77
C THR A 111 1.83 -13.96 -6.38
N THR A 112 1.22 -14.65 -5.42
CA THR A 112 1.74 -14.81 -4.06
C THR A 112 1.39 -16.20 -3.54
N PRO A 113 2.28 -16.88 -2.78
CA PRO A 113 1.99 -18.20 -2.24
C PRO A 113 1.02 -18.17 -1.04
N SER A 114 0.62 -16.98 -0.56
CA SER A 114 -0.24 -16.82 0.61
C SER A 114 -1.68 -16.47 0.22
N ALA A 115 -2.62 -17.39 0.47
CA ALA A 115 -4.05 -17.16 0.23
C ALA A 115 -4.58 -15.92 0.97
N LEU A 116 -4.15 -15.70 2.22
CA LEU A 116 -4.56 -14.52 2.99
C LEU A 116 -4.07 -13.20 2.37
N LYS A 117 -2.90 -13.20 1.72
CA LYS A 117 -2.42 -12.03 0.96
C LYS A 117 -3.20 -11.84 -0.33
N VAL A 118 -3.62 -12.93 -0.99
CA VAL A 118 -4.44 -12.86 -2.20
C VAL A 118 -5.73 -12.10 -1.91
N GLU A 119 -6.45 -12.46 -0.84
CA GLU A 119 -7.73 -11.83 -0.50
C GLU A 119 -7.59 -10.32 -0.24
N VAL A 120 -6.56 -9.92 0.51
CA VAL A 120 -6.29 -8.50 0.81
C VAL A 120 -5.98 -7.73 -0.48
N LYS A 121 -5.08 -8.24 -1.32
CA LYS A 121 -4.69 -7.58 -2.58
C LYS A 121 -5.87 -7.47 -3.55
N GLN A 122 -6.68 -8.53 -3.67
CA GLN A 122 -7.86 -8.52 -4.52
C GLN A 122 -8.86 -7.45 -4.09
N VAL A 123 -9.14 -7.36 -2.79
CA VAL A 123 -10.08 -6.36 -2.27
C VAL A 123 -9.51 -4.94 -2.39
N ALA A 124 -8.21 -4.75 -2.12
CA ALA A 124 -7.55 -3.47 -2.34
C ALA A 124 -7.68 -2.98 -3.79
N MET A 125 -7.45 -3.88 -4.76
CA MET A 125 -7.63 -3.58 -6.19
C MET A 125 -9.10 -3.29 -6.55
N GLN A 126 -10.05 -3.97 -5.92
CA GLN A 126 -11.48 -3.76 -6.18
C GLN A 126 -12.01 -2.46 -5.56
N SER A 127 -11.43 -2.03 -4.44
CA SER A 127 -11.79 -0.78 -3.75
C SER A 127 -11.15 0.45 -4.37
N ALA A 128 -10.25 0.28 -5.35
CA ALA A 128 -9.53 1.37 -5.98
C ALA A 128 -10.16 1.80 -7.30
N THR A 129 -10.13 3.10 -7.58
CA THR A 129 -10.50 3.63 -8.90
C THR A 129 -9.40 3.35 -9.92
N GLN A 130 -8.14 3.34 -9.47
CA GLN A 130 -6.95 3.05 -10.26
C GLN A 130 -6.00 2.05 -9.56
#